data_AF-A0A453M7G3-F1
#
_entry.id   AF-A0A453M7G3-F1
#
_cell.length_a   1.000
_cell.length_b   1.000
_cell.length_c   1.000
_cell.angle_alpha   90.00
_cell.angle_beta   90.00
_cell.angle_gamma   90.00
#
_symmetry.space_group_name_H-M   'P 1'
#
loop_
_entity.id
_entity.type
_entity.pdbx_description
1 polymer ?
#
loop_
_entity_poly.entity_id
_entity_poly.type
_entity_poly.pdbx_seq_one_letter_code
_entity_poly.pdbx_strand_id
1 'polypeptide(L)'
;CDEFSWQRARDLLVQVASHGENTGYEVPCLIVAAKDDLDQSPVALQESTRVSQDMGIETPIPISVKLKDLNNIFCRIVHAAQRPHLSIPETEAGKTRRQYRQLLNRSLMVVSGVVGVAAYRVYAARRNSSS
;
A
#
# COMPACT_ATOMS: atom_id res chain seq x y z
N CYS A 1 20.79 12.29 1.03
CA CYS A 1 20.26 12.20 -0.35
C CYS A 1 20.46 13.51 -1.11
N ASP A 2 20.80 13.42 -2.41
CA ASP A 2 20.66 14.52 -3.36
C ASP A 2 19.22 14.53 -3.91
N GLU A 3 18.73 15.72 -4.28
CA GLU A 3 17.38 15.97 -4.78
C GLU A 3 17.07 15.16 -6.05
N PHE A 4 17.99 15.10 -7.01
CA PHE A 4 17.76 14.38 -8.26
C PHE A 4 17.65 12.87 -8.03
N SER A 5 18.54 12.33 -7.19
CA SER A 5 18.52 10.93 -6.77
C SER A 5 17.22 10.58 -6.05
N TRP A 6 16.74 11.47 -5.17
CA TRP A 6 15.47 11.29 -4.46
C TRP A 6 14.27 11.31 -5.41
N GLN A 7 14.20 12.30 -6.31
CA GLN A 7 13.08 12.43 -7.24
C GLN A 7 12.97 11.20 -8.15
N ARG A 8 14.09 10.67 -8.62
CA ARG A 8 14.10 9.43 -9.40
C ARG A 8 13.62 8.23 -8.59
N ALA A 9 14.01 8.12 -7.32
CA ALA A 9 13.56 7.03 -6.44
C ALA A 9 12.05 7.11 -6.18
N ARG A 10 11.51 8.31 -5.97
CA ARG A 10 10.07 8.56 -5.83
C ARG A 10 9.30 8.10 -7.07
N ASP A 11 9.74 8.48 -8.27
CA ASP A 11 9.08 8.10 -9.52
C ASP A 11 9.01 6.58 -9.69
N LEU A 12 10.10 5.88 -9.34
CA LEU A 12 10.15 4.42 -9.38
C LEU A 12 9.20 3.79 -8.35
N LEU A 13 9.16 4.33 -7.12
CA LEU A 13 8.26 3.84 -6.08
C LEU A 13 6.79 3.97 -6.51
N VAL A 14 6.41 5.12 -7.09
CA VAL A 14 5.07 5.34 -7.62
C VAL A 14 4.74 4.35 -8.76
N GLN A 15 5.69 4.10 -9.66
CA GLN A 15 5.49 3.13 -10.74
C GLN A 15 5.28 1.71 -10.21
N VAL A 16 6.09 1.28 -9.24
CA VAL A 16 5.97 -0.05 -8.61
C VAL A 16 4.62 -0.20 -7.91
N ALA A 17 4.23 0.78 -7.09
CA ALA A 17 2.94 0.79 -6.40
C ALA A 17 1.77 0.75 -7.40
N SER A 18 1.79 1.63 -8.40
CA SER A 18 0.73 1.70 -9.43
C SER A 18 0.62 0.40 -10.23
N HIS A 19 1.75 -0.26 -10.53
CA HIS A 19 1.75 -1.56 -11.20
C HIS A 19 1.10 -2.63 -10.32
N GLY A 20 1.47 -2.68 -9.02
CA GLY A 20 0.87 -3.60 -8.05
C GLY A 20 -0.64 -3.42 -7.92
N GLU A 21 -1.11 -2.18 -7.78
CA GLU A 21 -2.54 -1.85 -7.68
C GLU A 21 -3.35 -2.25 -8.92
N ASN A 22 -2.74 -2.16 -10.12
CA ASN A 22 -3.41 -2.49 -11.38
C ASN A 22 -3.43 -3.98 -11.68
N THR A 23 -2.39 -4.72 -11.26
CA THR A 23 -2.22 -6.13 -11.60
C THR A 23 -2.59 -7.08 -10.45
N GLY A 24 -2.60 -6.58 -9.22
CA GLY A 24 -2.70 -7.38 -8.00
C GLY A 24 -1.36 -7.97 -7.53
N TYR A 25 -0.27 -7.77 -8.27
CA TYR A 25 1.08 -8.24 -7.90
C TYR A 25 1.84 -7.16 -7.13
N GLU A 26 1.40 -6.92 -5.89
CA GLU A 26 2.02 -5.97 -4.97
C GLU A 26 3.35 -6.53 -4.41
N VAL A 27 4.33 -5.65 -4.21
CA VAL A 27 5.64 -6.00 -3.66
C VAL A 27 6.03 -5.07 -2.52
N PRO A 28 6.65 -5.58 -1.44
CA PRO A 28 7.13 -4.72 -0.36
C PRO A 28 8.27 -3.83 -0.83
N CYS A 29 8.32 -2.60 -0.34
CA CYS A 29 9.32 -1.60 -0.68
C CYS A 29 9.93 -0.98 0.58
N LEU A 30 11.19 -0.57 0.46
CA LEU A 30 11.96 0.13 1.47
C LEU A 30 12.71 1.29 0.78
N ILE A 31 12.82 2.44 1.45
CA ILE A 31 13.65 3.55 0.97
C ILE A 31 14.95 3.57 1.76
N VAL A 32 16.07 3.74 1.06
CA VAL A 32 17.41 3.79 1.66
C VAL A 32 18.04 5.14 1.37
N ALA A 33 18.36 5.89 2.43
CA ALA A 33 19.11 7.13 2.36
C ALA A 33 20.61 6.82 2.46
N ALA A 34 21.22 6.50 1.32
CA ALA A 34 22.63 6.15 1.26
C ALA A 34 23.55 7.38 1.39
N LYS A 35 24.81 7.11 1.78
CA LYS A 35 25.87 8.10 2.01
C LYS A 35 25.49 9.10 3.11
N ASP A 36 24.96 8.57 4.21
CA ASP A 36 24.58 9.36 5.39
C ASP A 36 25.74 10.07 6.08
N ASP A 37 26.98 9.71 5.72
CA ASP A 37 28.20 10.41 6.12
C ASP A 37 28.46 11.73 5.37
N LEU A 38 27.66 12.07 4.37
CA LEU A 38 27.73 13.34 3.64
C LEU A 38 26.57 14.25 4.04
N ASP A 39 26.77 15.55 3.86
CA ASP A 39 25.70 16.54 4.03
C ASP A 39 24.53 16.23 3.09
N GLN A 40 23.39 15.88 3.69
CA GLN A 40 22.18 15.55 2.94
C GLN A 40 21.37 16.80 2.63
N SER A 41 20.65 16.80 1.51
CA SER A 41 19.61 17.81 1.27
C SER A 41 18.52 17.68 2.35
N PRO A 42 18.30 18.70 3.20
CA PRO A 42 17.27 18.65 4.21
C PRO A 42 15.86 18.57 3.59
N VAL A 43 15.69 19.15 2.39
CA VAL A 43 14.46 19.10 1.61
C VAL A 43 14.18 17.65 1.18
N ALA A 44 15.14 16.99 0.54
CA ALA A 44 14.98 15.60 0.10
C ALA A 44 14.70 14.64 1.28
N LEU A 45 15.32 14.88 2.45
CA LEU A 45 15.07 14.06 3.65
C LEU A 45 13.65 14.25 4.21
N GLN A 46 13.19 15.51 4.28
CA GLN A 46 11.84 15.83 4.73
C GLN A 46 10.79 15.27 3.77
N GLU A 47 10.97 15.47 2.46
CA GLU A 47 10.06 14.96 1.44
C GLU A 47 10.03 13.43 1.43
N SER A 48 11.19 12.77 1.54
CA SER A 48 11.25 11.31 1.57
C SER A 48 10.59 10.71 2.79
N THR A 49 10.70 11.35 3.95
CA THR A 49 9.96 10.98 5.15
C THR A 49 8.45 11.11 4.95
N ARG A 50 8.01 12.24 4.38
CA ARG A 50 6.59 12.49 4.11
C ARG A 50 6.00 11.48 3.12
N VAL A 51 6.67 11.27 1.98
CA VAL A 51 6.22 10.29 0.96
C VAL A 51 6.15 8.88 1.54
N SER A 52 7.11 8.50 2.40
CA SER A 52 7.08 7.18 3.07
C SER A 52 5.81 7.00 3.90
N GLN A 53 5.47 8.00 4.72
CA GLN A 53 4.27 7.99 5.54
C GLN A 53 2.99 8.01 4.68
N ASP A 54 2.94 8.86 3.67
CA ASP A 54 1.81 9.00 2.76
C ASP A 54 1.54 7.69 1.99
N MET A 55 2.60 6.94 1.64
CA MET A 55 2.49 5.65 0.95
C MET A 55 2.40 4.44 1.90
N GLY A 56 2.47 4.65 3.21
CA GLY A 56 2.33 3.59 4.22
C GLY A 56 3.55 2.67 4.35
N ILE A 57 4.75 3.14 4.00
CA ILE A 57 6.01 2.42 4.16
C ILE A 57 6.88 3.06 5.25
N GLU A 58 7.89 2.32 5.70
CA GLU A 58 8.82 2.81 6.71
C GLU A 58 9.61 4.02 6.21
N THR A 59 9.92 4.93 7.13
CA THR A 59 10.76 6.11 6.85
C THR A 59 12.11 5.71 6.27
N PRO A 60 12.76 6.59 5.47
CA PRO A 60 14.04 6.29 4.82
C PRO A 60 15.08 5.77 5.82
N ILE A 61 15.73 4.67 5.48
CA ILE A 61 16.76 4.04 6.32
C ILE A 61 18.10 4.70 6.00
N PRO A 62 18.69 5.47 6.92
CA PRO A 62 20.01 6.06 6.70
C PRO A 62 21.05 4.94 6.66
N ILE A 63 21.99 4.99 5.70
CA ILE A 63 23.16 4.10 5.71
C ILE A 63 24.41 4.87 5.29
N SER A 64 25.54 4.49 5.89
CA SER A 64 26.86 4.89 5.44
C SER A 64 27.77 3.67 5.34
N VAL A 65 28.06 3.28 4.11
CA VAL A 65 29.06 2.23 3.82
C VAL A 65 30.45 2.68 4.28
N LYS A 66 30.76 3.97 4.18
CA LYS A 66 32.05 4.54 4.62
C LYS A 66 32.25 4.40 6.12
N LEU A 67 31.22 4.69 6.91
CA LEU A 67 31.23 4.55 8.36
C LEU A 67 30.93 3.11 8.84
N LYS A 68 30.70 2.18 7.89
CA LYS A 68 30.26 0.80 8.15
C LYS A 68 28.94 0.71 8.94
N ASP A 69 28.12 1.76 8.86
CA ASP A 69 26.77 1.73 9.39
C ASP A 69 25.78 1.36 8.28
N LEU A 70 25.32 0.11 8.30
CA LEU A 70 24.38 -0.42 7.32
C LEU A 70 22.96 -0.51 7.89
N ASN A 71 22.71 -0.08 9.13
CA ASN A 71 21.41 -0.18 9.81
C ASN A 71 20.70 -1.55 9.66
N ASN A 72 21.49 -2.64 9.61
CA ASN A 72 21.00 -4.01 9.38
C ASN A 72 20.08 -4.15 8.14
N ILE A 73 20.37 -3.41 7.06
CA ILE A 73 19.51 -3.31 5.86
C ILE A 73 19.12 -4.68 5.28
N PHE A 74 20.04 -5.65 5.27
CA PHE A 74 19.73 -7.00 4.76
C PHE A 74 18.67 -7.72 5.61
N CYS A 75 18.75 -7.62 6.94
CA CYS A 75 17.73 -8.18 7.83
C CYS A 75 16.39 -7.47 7.63
N ARG A 76 16.40 -6.15 7.44
CA ARG A 76 15.19 -5.36 7.15
C ARG A 76 14.53 -5.78 5.84
N ILE A 77 15.31 -6.02 4.79
CA ILE A 77 14.81 -6.57 3.51
C ILE A 77 14.13 -7.93 3.73
N VAL A 78 14.79 -8.84 4.47
CA VAL A 78 14.22 -10.15 4.79
C VAL A 78 12.93 -10.01 5.59
N HIS A 79 12.88 -9.12 6.58
CA HIS A 79 11.68 -8.86 7.37
C HIS A 79 10.52 -8.31 6.53
N ALA A 80 10.80 -7.37 5.62
CA ALA A 80 9.80 -6.84 4.70
C ALA A 80 9.26 -7.95 3.78
N ALA A 81 10.12 -8.86 3.31
CA ALA A 81 9.70 -10.01 2.51
C ALA A 81 8.89 -11.05 3.31
N GLN A 82 9.20 -11.24 4.61
CA GLN A 82 8.45 -12.14 5.49
C GLN A 82 7.07 -11.58 5.88
N ARG A 83 6.93 -10.25 5.95
CA ARG A 83 5.69 -9.56 6.31
C ARG A 83 5.34 -8.50 5.27
N PRO A 84 5.04 -8.90 4.03
CA PRO A 84 4.92 -7.97 2.90
C PRO A 84 3.80 -6.94 3.10
N HIS A 85 2.70 -7.33 3.76
CA HIS A 85 1.56 -6.47 4.06
C HIS A 85 1.89 -5.22 4.90
N LEU A 86 3.05 -5.17 5.57
CA LEU A 86 3.50 -4.01 6.35
C LEU A 86 4.39 -3.05 5.55
N SER A 87 4.77 -3.41 4.32
CA SER A 87 5.73 -2.65 3.53
C SER A 87 5.32 -2.48 2.07
N ILE A 88 4.10 -2.88 1.70
CA ILE A 88 3.56 -2.61 0.36
C ILE A 88 3.17 -1.13 0.27
N PRO A 89 3.73 -0.37 -0.68
CA PRO A 89 3.34 1.01 -0.88
C PRO A 89 1.97 1.11 -1.54
N GLU A 90 1.15 2.05 -1.09
CA GLU A 90 -0.15 2.37 -1.70
C GLU A 90 -0.17 3.84 -2.13
N THR A 91 -0.46 4.09 -3.41
CA THR A 91 -0.64 5.44 -3.94
C THR A 91 -1.97 6.03 -3.50
N GLU A 92 -2.12 7.36 -3.56
CA GLU A 92 -3.42 8.00 -3.29
C GLU A 92 -4.52 7.52 -4.25
N ALA A 93 -4.17 7.28 -5.52
CA ALA A 93 -5.09 6.71 -6.51
C ALA A 93 -5.50 5.27 -6.14
N GLY A 94 -4.56 4.47 -5.66
CA GLY A 94 -4.81 3.14 -5.11
C GLY A 94 -5.78 3.16 -3.93
N LYS A 95 -5.50 4.02 -2.94
CA LYS A 95 -6.33 4.19 -1.73
C LYS A 95 -7.76 4.54 -2.08
N THR A 96 -7.95 5.55 -2.93
CA THR A 96 -9.30 6.00 -3.34
C THR A 96 -10.06 4.93 -4.11
N ARG A 97 -9.39 4.24 -5.06
CA ARG A 97 -9.99 3.12 -5.79
C ARG A 97 -10.39 1.97 -4.86
N ARG A 98 -9.55 1.64 -3.88
CA ARG A 98 -9.80 0.58 -2.90
C ARG A 98 -10.99 0.92 -2.01
N GLN A 99 -11.05 2.14 -1.50
CA GLN A 99 -12.19 2.65 -0.72
C GLN A 99 -13.48 2.60 -1.55
N TYR A 100 -13.45 3.08 -2.79
CA TYR A 100 -14.60 3.04 -3.69
C TYR A 100 -15.11 1.60 -3.90
N ARG A 101 -14.20 0.64 -4.13
CA ARG A 101 -14.55 -0.78 -4.30
C ARG A 101 -15.15 -1.39 -3.02
N GLN A 102 -14.63 -1.03 -1.84
CA GLN A 102 -15.17 -1.47 -0.56
C GLN A 102 -16.62 -0.97 -0.36
N LEU A 103 -16.90 0.28 -0.71
CA LEU A 103 -18.24 0.85 -0.63
C LEU A 103 -19.23 0.12 -1.55
N LEU A 104 -18.85 -0.14 -2.80
CA LEU A 104 -19.68 -0.90 -3.75
C LEU A 104 -19.95 -2.33 -3.30
N ASN A 105 -18.94 -3.03 -2.76
CA ASN A 105 -19.13 -4.39 -2.26
C ASN A 105 -20.09 -4.41 -1.06
N ARG A 106 -19.99 -3.42 -0.17
CA ARG A 106 -20.88 -3.29 0.98
C ARG A 106 -22.32 -3.00 0.56
N SER A 107 -22.55 -2.18 -0.47
CA SER A 107 -23.90 -1.93 -0.99
C SER A 107 -24.49 -3.14 -1.70
N LEU A 108 -23.70 -3.87 -2.49
CA LEU A 108 -24.11 -5.12 -3.15
C LEU A 108 -24.57 -6.19 -2.16
N MET A 109 -23.86 -6.36 -1.04
CA MET A 109 -24.26 -7.30 0.02
C MET A 109 -25.63 -6.96 0.63
N VAL A 110 -25.95 -5.67 0.78
CA VAL A 110 -27.23 -5.23 1.33
C VAL A 110 -28.37 -5.50 0.34
N VAL A 111 -28.16 -5.18 -0.96
CA VAL A 111 -29.18 -5.38 -2.00
C VAL A 111 -29.48 -6.87 -2.21
N SER A 112 -28.46 -7.73 -2.26
CA SER A 112 -28.66 -9.17 -2.45
C SER A 112 -29.40 -9.81 -1.28
N GLY A 113 -29.11 -9.39 -0.03
CA GLY A 113 -29.82 -9.85 1.16
C GLY A 113 -31.32 -9.51 1.13
N VAL A 114 -31.68 -8.28 0.75
CA VAL A 114 -33.09 -7.85 0.70
C VAL A 114 -33.86 -8.61 -0.39
N VAL A 115 -33.29 -8.74 -1.59
CA VAL A 115 -33.93 -9.48 -2.69
C VAL A 115 -34.09 -10.95 -2.34
N GLY A 116 -33.06 -11.57 -1.74
CA GLY A 116 -33.11 -12.96 -1.29
C GLY A 116 -34.21 -13.20 -0.24
N VAL A 117 -34.34 -12.32 0.75
CA VAL A 117 -35.40 -12.41 1.78
C VAL A 117 -36.79 -12.20 1.18
N ALA A 118 -36.95 -11.23 0.28
CA ALA A 118 -38.23 -10.98 -0.39
C ALA A 118 -38.65 -12.18 -1.26
N ALA A 119 -37.74 -12.72 -2.07
CA ALA A 119 -37.99 -13.90 -2.90
C ALA A 119 -38.33 -15.13 -2.05
N TYR A 120 -37.61 -15.35 -0.94
CA TYR A 120 -37.91 -16.43 0.00
C TYR A 120 -39.30 -16.26 0.64
N ARG A 121 -39.68 -15.05 1.05
CA ARG A 121 -41.01 -14.79 1.62
C ARG A 121 -42.14 -15.08 0.62
N VAL A 122 -41.96 -14.70 -0.65
CA VAL A 122 -42.93 -15.02 -1.72
C VAL A 122 -43.02 -16.54 -1.96
N TYR A 123 -41.87 -17.21 -2.02
CA TYR A 123 -41.82 -18.67 -2.17
C TYR A 123 -42.53 -19.40 -1.01
N ALA A 124 -42.23 -19.02 0.24
CA ALA A 124 -42.85 -19.59 1.43
C ALA A 124 -44.37 -19.36 1.47
N ALA A 125 -44.83 -18.16 1.10
CA ALA A 125 -46.25 -17.85 1.02
C ALA A 125 -46.98 -18.74 0.00
N ARG A 126 -46.38 -19.00 -1.18
CA ARG A 126 -46.93 -19.92 -2.20
C ARG A 126 -46.99 -21.35 -1.71
N ARG A 127 -45.93 -21.84 -1.06
CA ARG A 127 -45.92 -23.20 -0.48
C ARG A 127 -47.06 -23.41 0.52
N ASN A 128 -47.29 -22.43 1.40
CA ASN A 128 -48.30 -22.52 2.45
C ASN A 128 -49.75 -22.39 1.93
N SER A 129 -49.96 -21.89 0.71
CA SER A 129 -51.27 -21.75 0.07
C SER A 129 -51.59 -22.87 -0.92
N SER A 130 -50.70 -23.85 -1.05
CA SER A 130 -50.85 -25.03 -1.93
C SER A 130 -51.34 -26.29 -1.17
N SER A 131 -51.97 -26.13 0.00
CA SER A 131 -52.52 -27.22 0.81
C SER A 131 -54.03 -27.09 0.95
#